data_AF-A0A285J4Q5-F1
#
_entry.id   AF-A0A285J4Q5-F1
#
_cell.length_a   1.000
_cell.length_b   1.000
_cell.length_c   1.000
_cell.angle_alpha   90.00
_cell.angle_beta   90.00
_cell.angle_gamma   90.00
#
_symmetry.space_group_name_H-M   'P 1'
#
loop_
_entity.id
_entity.type
_entity.pdbx_description
1 polymer ?
#
loop_
_entity_poly.entity_id
_entity_poly.type
_entity_poly.pdbx_seq_one_letter_code
_entity_poly.pdbx_strand_id
1 'polypeptide(L)' 'MAMLGSALVFGLTTLFLLTGLTCLISALLVPADNGAEKRFEKRLEYSIFAVAGMVGFTVLMIFG' A
#
# COMPACT_ATOMS: atom_id res chain seq x y z
N MET A 1 -11.10 -21.20 18.37
CA MET A 1 -11.14 -21.03 16.90
C MET A 1 -11.40 -19.58 16.48
N ALA A 2 -12.29 -18.83 17.16
CA ALA A 2 -12.55 -17.40 16.85
C ALA A 2 -11.31 -16.48 17.00
N MET A 3 -10.46 -16.69 18.01
CA MET A 3 -9.26 -15.86 18.22
C MET A 3 -8.23 -15.91 17.08
N LEU A 4 -8.08 -17.06 16.40
CA LEU A 4 -7.14 -17.20 15.28
C LEU A 4 -7.61 -16.43 14.04
N GLY A 5 -8.93 -16.43 13.77
CA GLY A 5 -9.50 -15.66 12.67
C GLY A 5 -9.29 -14.16 12.87
N SER A 6 -9.61 -13.63 14.05
CA SER A 6 -9.45 -12.20 14.35
C SER A 6 -7.98 -11.75 14.34
N ALA A 7 -7.06 -12.58 14.83
CA ALA A 7 -5.63 -12.27 14.77
C ALA A 7 -5.08 -12.27 13.33
N LEU A 8 -5.58 -13.19 12.50
CA LEU A 8 -5.17 -13.28 11.10
C LEU A 8 -5.67 -12.09 10.28
N VAL A 9 -6.94 -11.68 10.49
CA VAL A 9 -7.50 -10.46 9.89
C VAL A 9 -6.68 -9.25 10.33
N PHE A 10 -6.43 -9.07 11.64
CA PHE A 10 -5.64 -7.95 12.14
C PHE A 10 -4.23 -7.90 11.53
N GLY A 11 -3.57 -9.05 11.38
CA GLY A 11 -2.27 -9.18 10.73
C GLY A 11 -2.31 -8.80 9.25
N LEU A 12 -3.31 -9.28 8.50
CA LEU A 12 -3.48 -8.91 7.09
C LEU A 12 -3.75 -7.41 6.95
N THR A 13 -4.63 -6.85 7.77
CA THR A 13 -4.96 -5.42 7.77
C THR A 13 -3.71 -4.57 8.02
N THR A 14 -2.89 -4.91 9.02
CA THR A 14 -1.63 -4.19 9.28
C THR A 14 -0.61 -4.33 8.15
N LEU A 15 -0.52 -5.49 7.49
CA LEU A 15 0.34 -5.67 6.32
C LEU A 15 -0.12 -4.78 5.15
N PHE A 16 -1.42 -4.75 4.83
CA PHE A 16 -1.96 -3.90 3.77
C PHE A 16 -1.71 -2.41 4.03
N LEU A 17 -1.86 -1.97 5.29
CA LEU A 17 -1.55 -0.60 5.70
C LEU A 17 -0.06 -0.27 5.45
N LEU A 18 0.85 -1.15 5.92
CA LEU A 18 2.28 -0.95 5.81
C LEU A 18 2.76 -0.95 4.35
N THR A 19 2.22 -1.85 3.52
CA THR A 19 2.51 -1.88 2.08
C THR A 19 2.00 -0.62 1.38
N GLY A 20 0.77 -0.19 1.69
CA GLY A 20 0.21 1.05 1.14
C GLY A 20 1.08 2.27 1.48
N LEU A 21 1.49 2.40 2.74
CA LEU A 21 2.32 3.50 3.23
C LEU A 21 3.73 3.49 2.63
N THR A 22 4.37 2.33 2.55
CA THR A 22 5.71 2.21 1.97
C THR A 22 5.70 2.54 0.48
N CYS A 23 4.73 2.08 -0.29
CA CYS A 23 4.56 2.47 -1.69
C CYS A 23 4.30 3.97 -1.87
N LEU A 24 3.53 4.59 -0.97
CA LEU A 24 3.23 6.03 -1.02
C LEU A 24 4.48 6.88 -0.71
N ILE A 25 5.29 6.44 0.26
CA ILE A 25 6.60 7.04 0.56
C ILE A 25 7.55 6.86 -0.62
N SER A 26 7.60 5.67 -1.24
CA SER A 26 8.43 5.42 -2.44
C SER A 26 8.00 6.28 -3.63
N ALA A 27 6.70 6.52 -3.83
CA ALA A 27 6.21 7.48 -4.83
C ALA A 27 6.71 8.91 -4.55
N LEU A 28 6.77 9.31 -3.28
CA LEU A 28 7.25 10.63 -2.89
C LEU A 28 8.76 10.77 -3.13
N LEU A 29 9.54 9.75 -2.77
CA LEU A 29 11.01 9.72 -2.83
C LEU A 29 11.60 9.40 -4.21
N VAL A 30 10.80 9.25 -5.27
CA VAL A 30 11.34 9.02 -6.62
C VAL A 30 12.33 10.14 -7.00
N PRO A 31 13.62 9.82 -7.19
CA PRO A 31 14.68 10.81 -7.37
C PRO A 31 14.47 11.63 -8.65
N ALA A 32 14.79 12.92 -8.56
CA ALA A 32 14.58 13.89 -9.64
C ALA A 32 15.56 13.72 -10.82
N ASP A 33 16.62 12.93 -10.66
CA ASP A 33 17.71 12.74 -11.63
C ASP A 33 17.30 11.97 -12.89
N ASN A 34 16.19 11.23 -12.87
CA ASN A 34 15.85 10.27 -13.93
C ASN A 34 15.12 10.84 -15.16
N GLY A 35 14.98 12.15 -15.30
CA GLY A 35 14.18 12.77 -16.37
C GLY A 35 12.66 12.69 -16.11
N ALA A 36 11.91 13.64 -16.64
CA ALA A 36 10.50 13.86 -16.28
C ALA A 36 9.59 12.65 -16.60
N GLU A 37 9.84 11.97 -17.72
CA GLU A 37 9.02 10.85 -18.20
C GLU A 37 9.18 9.60 -17.32
N LYS A 38 10.42 9.15 -17.09
CA LYS A 38 10.71 8.00 -16.20
C LYS A 38 10.34 8.25 -14.75
N ARG A 39 10.34 9.51 -14.32
CA ARG A 39 9.88 9.90 -12.97
C ARG A 39 8.36 9.76 -12.84
N PHE A 40 7.61 10.17 -13.86
CA PHE A 40 6.16 10.06 -13.86
C PHE A 40 5.72 8.59 -13.89
N GLU A 41 6.35 7.78 -14.74
CA GLU A 41 6.06 6.35 -14.84
C GLU A 41 6.26 5.63 -13.50
N LYS A 42 7.43 5.80 -12.85
CA LYS A 42 7.69 5.22 -11.53
C LYS A 42 6.73 5.73 -10.46
N ARG A 43 6.40 7.03 -10.45
CA ARG A 43 5.43 7.59 -9.51
C ARG A 43 4.04 6.98 -9.71
N LEU A 44 3.62 6.78 -10.96
CA LEU A 44 2.34 6.18 -11.29
C LEU A 44 2.28 4.74 -10.79
N GLU A 45 3.33 3.94 -11.04
CA GLU A 45 3.43 2.56 -10.55
C GLU A 45 3.32 2.50 -9.02
N TYR A 46 4.17 3.26 -8.31
CA TYR A 46 4.14 3.29 -6.84
C TYR A 46 2.80 3.82 -6.30
N SER A 47 2.16 4.76 -7.00
CA SER A 47 0.84 5.27 -6.62
C SER A 47 -0.26 4.22 -6.82
N ILE A 48 -0.24 3.43 -7.89
CA ILE A 48 -1.21 2.36 -8.13
C ILE A 48 -1.07 1.29 -7.04
N PHE A 49 0.16 0.90 -6.71
CA PHE A 49 0.43 -0.03 -5.61
C PHE A 49 0.00 0.53 -4.24
N ALA A 50 0.23 1.81 -3.98
CA ALA A 50 -0.23 2.47 -2.75
C ALA A 50 -1.76 2.47 -2.63
N VAL A 51 -2.47 2.76 -3.72
CA VAL A 51 -3.94 2.72 -3.78
C VAL A 51 -4.45 1.30 -3.56
N ALA A 52 -3.86 0.30 -4.21
CA ALA A 52 -4.25 -1.10 -4.02
C ALA A 52 -4.07 -1.54 -2.56
N GLY A 53 -2.96 -1.15 -1.91
CA GLY A 53 -2.72 -1.39 -0.48
C GLY A 53 -3.76 -0.73 0.43
N MET A 54 -4.09 0.54 0.17
CA MET A 54 -5.09 1.30 0.92
C MET A 54 -6.52 0.77 0.74
N VAL A 55 -6.89 0.33 -0.47
CA VAL A 55 -8.18 -0.29 -0.75
C VAL A 55 -8.28 -1.63 -0.03
N GLY A 56 -7.25 -2.47 -0.09
CA GLY A 56 -7.20 -3.75 0.64
C GLY A 56 -7.33 -3.56 2.16
N PHE A 57 -6.62 -2.57 2.71
CA PHE A 57 -6.76 -2.17 4.11
C PHE A 57 -8.19 -1.76 4.46
N THR A 58 -8.81 -0.91 3.64
CA THR A 58 -10.17 -0.39 3.88
C THR A 58 -11.20 -1.52 3.84
N VAL A 59 -11.10 -2.42 2.86
CA VAL A 59 -12.00 -3.57 2.74
C VAL A 59 -11.88 -4.49 3.95
N LEU A 60 -10.66 -4.83 4.37
CA LEU A 60 -10.43 -5.66 5.55
C LEU A 60 -10.86 -4.98 6.86
N MET A 61 -10.80 -3.65 6.94
CA MET A 61 -11.28 -2.90 8.10
C MET A 61 -12.83 -2.87 8.18
N ILE A 62 -13.52 -2.86 7.04
CA ILE A 62 -14.99 -2.81 6.98
C ILE A 62 -15.60 -4.21 7.13
N PHE A 63 -14.96 -5.24 6.55
CA PHE A 63 -15.54 -6.58 6.40
C PHE A 63 -14.80 -7.69 7.17
N GLY A 64 -13.61 -7.42 7.72
CA GLY A 64 -12.82 -8.37 8.50
C GLY A 64 -13.05 -8.26 10.00
#